data_AF-A0A0Q6YYE3-F1
#
_entry.id   AF-A0A0Q6YYE3-F1
#
_cell.length_a   1.000
_cell.length_b   1.000
_cell.length_c   1.000
_cell.angle_alpha   90.00
_cell.angle_beta   90.00
_cell.angle_gamma   90.00
#
_symmetry.space_group_name_H-M   'P 1'
#
loop_
_entity.id
_entity.type
_entity.pdbx_description
1 polymer ?
#
loop_
_entity_poly.entity_id
_entity_poly.type
_entity_poly.pdbx_seq_one_letter_code
_entity_poly.pdbx_strand_id
1 'polypeptide(L)'
;MIENLLSEHDIALNVIVKDKLPALTKIAAGLAQRTSMPKETILSGLLGREQVGSTAFGDGIAVPHALLKDLSYPVASLTRLTTPIDFDAPDGSQVDLLFALLWPERDTHQFLPTLASVSRMLRNRFLREALREARLPAEAFAIMCCEPMRFTMTAPSRMLCDTGIVVSKQ
;
A
#
# COMPACT_ATOMS: atom_id res chain seq x y z
N MET A 1 -11.01 5.62 -5.30
CA MET A 1 -10.52 4.79 -6.45
C MET A 1 -9.91 3.45 -5.99
N ILE A 2 -9.23 3.39 -4.84
CA ILE A 2 -8.69 2.12 -4.30
C ILE A 2 -9.67 1.34 -3.40
N GLU A 3 -10.81 1.92 -3.03
CA GLU A 3 -11.74 1.37 -2.02
C GLU A 3 -12.27 -0.02 -2.37
N ASN A 4 -12.31 -0.37 -3.66
CA ASN A 4 -12.75 -1.70 -4.11
C ASN A 4 -11.61 -2.73 -4.15
N LEU A 5 -10.36 -2.30 -3.96
CA LEU A 5 -9.16 -3.15 -4.01
C LEU A 5 -8.66 -3.52 -2.62
N LEU A 6 -8.82 -2.60 -1.66
CA LEU A 6 -8.27 -2.68 -0.32
C LEU A 6 -9.41 -2.56 0.70
N SER A 7 -9.35 -3.33 1.77
CA SER A 7 -10.16 -3.15 2.98
C SER A 7 -9.27 -3.05 4.22
N GLU A 8 -9.84 -2.67 5.36
CA GLU A 8 -9.11 -2.64 6.63
C GLU A 8 -8.50 -4.01 6.99
N HIS A 9 -9.13 -5.11 6.57
CA HIS A 9 -8.64 -6.47 6.80
C HIS A 9 -7.42 -6.82 5.96
N ASP A 10 -7.17 -6.07 4.89
CA ASP A 10 -6.02 -6.25 4.01
C ASP A 10 -4.80 -5.41 4.47
N ILE A 11 -4.90 -4.79 5.65
CA ILE A 11 -3.84 -3.96 6.23
C ILE A 11 -3.20 -4.65 7.44
N ALA A 12 -1.91 -4.94 7.32
CA ALA A 12 -1.09 -5.49 8.39
C ALA A 12 -0.08 -4.44 8.87
N LEU A 13 -0.20 -4.04 10.13
CA LEU A 13 0.73 -3.11 10.77
C LEU A 13 1.68 -3.85 11.70
N ASN A 14 2.87 -3.28 11.91
CA ASN A 14 3.89 -3.79 12.85
C ASN A 14 4.30 -5.24 12.53
N VAL A 15 4.45 -5.56 11.25
CA VAL A 15 4.89 -6.88 10.81
C VAL A 15 6.40 -7.03 11.02
N ILE A 16 6.80 -8.10 11.71
CA ILE A 16 8.21 -8.42 11.96
C ILE A 16 8.66 -9.47 10.94
N VAL A 17 9.62 -9.10 10.11
CA VAL A 17 10.28 -9.95 9.12
C VAL A 17 11.75 -9.55 8.99
N LYS A 18 12.58 -10.50 8.54
CA LYS A 18 14.03 -10.30 8.43
C LYS A 18 14.51 -9.78 7.07
N ASP A 19 13.78 -10.13 6.01
CA ASP A 19 14.18 -9.87 4.62
C ASP A 19 12.96 -9.98 3.68
N LYS A 20 13.23 -9.81 2.38
CA LYS A 20 12.24 -9.74 1.29
C LYS A 20 11.33 -10.97 1.20
N LEU A 21 11.86 -12.19 1.36
CA LEU A 21 11.08 -13.41 1.15
C LEU A 21 10.00 -13.62 2.24
N PRO A 22 10.31 -13.51 3.55
CA PRO A 22 9.30 -13.53 4.60
C PRO A 22 8.27 -12.39 4.47
N ALA A 23 8.68 -11.20 4.02
CA ALA A 23 7.74 -10.10 3.76
C ALA A 23 6.70 -10.48 2.70
N LEU A 24 7.15 -10.95 1.54
CA LEU A 24 6.27 -11.41 0.46
C LEU A 24 5.45 -12.63 0.86
N THR A 25 6.00 -13.54 1.70
CA THR A 25 5.28 -14.70 2.23
C THR A 25 4.12 -14.29 3.14
N LYS A 26 4.32 -13.27 3.99
CA LYS A 26 3.26 -12.74 4.86
C LYS A 26 2.16 -12.06 4.07
N ILE A 27 2.52 -11.25 3.08
CA ILE A 27 1.58 -10.62 2.14
C ILE A 27 0.76 -11.70 1.42
N ALA A 28 1.41 -12.72 0.85
CA ALA A 28 0.73 -13.81 0.16
C ALA A 28 -0.23 -14.56 1.08
N ALA A 29 0.11 -14.76 2.35
CA ALA A 29 -0.76 -15.43 3.32
C ALA A 29 -2.02 -14.62 3.66
N GLY A 30 -1.94 -13.29 3.74
CA GLY A 30 -3.10 -12.42 3.91
C GLY A 30 -4.01 -12.43 2.68
N LEU A 31 -3.42 -12.25 1.50
CA LEU A 31 -4.16 -12.22 0.24
C LEU A 31 -4.77 -13.59 -0.12
N ALA A 32 -4.17 -14.70 0.31
CA ALA A 32 -4.75 -16.03 0.16
C ALA A 32 -6.10 -16.15 0.88
N GLN A 33 -6.21 -15.62 2.10
CA GLN A 33 -7.47 -15.60 2.85
C GLN A 33 -8.52 -14.73 2.14
N ARG A 34 -8.10 -13.56 1.64
CA ARG A 34 -8.97 -12.61 0.94
C ARG A 34 -9.56 -13.17 -0.36
N THR A 35 -8.76 -13.94 -1.10
CA THR A 35 -9.07 -14.41 -2.46
C THR A 35 -9.50 -15.86 -2.53
N SER A 36 -9.35 -16.62 -1.44
CA SER A 36 -9.48 -18.10 -1.42
C SER A 36 -8.53 -18.82 -2.40
N MET A 37 -7.43 -18.18 -2.80
CA MET A 37 -6.39 -18.79 -3.62
C MET A 37 -5.29 -19.43 -2.77
N PRO A 38 -4.56 -20.44 -3.29
CA PRO A 38 -3.38 -20.98 -2.63
C PRO A 38 -2.33 -19.89 -2.41
N LYS A 39 -1.80 -19.80 -1.18
CA LYS A 39 -0.71 -18.89 -0.81
C LYS A 39 0.50 -19.05 -1.73
N GLU A 40 0.84 -20.29 -2.06
CA GLU A 40 1.98 -20.66 -2.92
C GLU A 40 1.84 -20.05 -4.32
N THR A 41 0.63 -20.05 -4.88
CA THR A 41 0.35 -19.43 -6.19
C THR A 41 0.58 -17.92 -6.14
N ILE A 42 0.08 -17.24 -5.11
CA ILE A 42 0.27 -15.80 -4.93
C ILE A 42 1.75 -15.46 -4.71
N LEU A 43 2.42 -16.19 -3.81
CA LEU A 43 3.83 -15.98 -3.50
C LEU A 43 4.70 -16.19 -4.74
N SER A 44 4.43 -17.23 -5.53
CA SER A 44 5.16 -17.49 -6.76
C SER A 44 4.99 -16.36 -7.77
N GLY A 45 3.78 -15.80 -7.91
CA GLY A 45 3.54 -14.65 -8.79
C GLY A 45 4.31 -13.41 -8.35
N LEU A 46 4.26 -13.07 -7.05
CA LEU A 46 4.98 -11.93 -6.48
C LEU A 46 6.50 -12.08 -6.63
N LEU A 47 7.06 -13.26 -6.30
CA LEU A 47 8.48 -13.54 -6.45
C LEU A 47 8.91 -13.52 -7.92
N GLY A 48 8.12 -14.10 -8.81
CA GLY A 48 8.39 -14.10 -10.24
C GLY A 48 8.50 -12.68 -10.79
N ARG A 49 7.62 -11.77 -10.36
CA ARG A 49 7.74 -10.35 -10.71
C ARG A 49 8.98 -9.70 -10.11
N GLU A 50 9.21 -9.92 -8.82
CA GLU A 50 10.33 -9.30 -8.10
C GLU A 50 11.69 -9.71 -8.67
N GLN A 51 11.83 -10.92 -9.21
CA GLN A 51 13.03 -11.41 -9.89
C GLN A 51 13.36 -10.67 -11.19
N VAL A 52 12.37 -10.09 -11.88
CA VAL A 52 12.60 -9.26 -13.08
C VAL A 52 13.32 -7.96 -12.70
N GLY A 53 13.12 -7.50 -11.47
CA GLY A 53 13.70 -6.28 -10.94
C GLY A 53 12.87 -5.76 -9.77
N SER A 54 13.54 -5.10 -8.83
CA SER A 54 12.92 -4.62 -7.60
C SER A 54 11.63 -3.84 -7.87
N THR A 55 10.62 -4.11 -7.06
CA THR A 55 9.38 -3.32 -7.03
C THR A 55 9.43 -2.16 -6.04
N ALA A 56 10.56 -1.97 -5.37
CA ALA A 56 10.85 -0.74 -4.64
C ALA A 56 11.19 0.39 -5.61
N PHE A 57 10.70 1.59 -5.31
CA PHE A 57 10.95 2.79 -6.14
C PHE A 57 11.58 3.94 -5.34
N GLY A 58 12.04 3.66 -4.13
CA GLY A 58 12.68 4.60 -3.21
C GLY A 58 11.80 5.06 -2.06
N ASP A 59 12.34 5.91 -1.18
CA ASP A 59 11.65 6.49 -0.01
C ASP A 59 11.03 5.46 0.98
N GLY A 60 11.56 4.24 0.99
CA GLY A 60 11.13 3.15 1.85
C GLY A 60 9.80 2.49 1.49
N ILE A 61 9.37 2.58 0.23
CA ILE A 61 8.15 1.94 -0.26
C ILE A 61 8.45 0.94 -1.39
N ALA A 62 7.78 -0.21 -1.36
CA ALA A 62 7.70 -1.16 -2.47
C ALA A 62 6.25 -1.43 -2.88
N VAL A 63 6.06 -1.79 -4.16
CA VAL A 63 4.74 -2.17 -4.72
C VAL A 63 4.79 -3.57 -5.32
N PRO A 64 4.91 -4.64 -4.53
CA PRO A 64 4.88 -6.00 -5.07
C PRO A 64 3.60 -6.24 -5.87
N HIS A 65 3.68 -6.76 -7.09
CA HIS A 65 2.48 -6.95 -7.91
C HIS A 65 2.58 -8.18 -8.80
N ALA A 66 1.44 -8.76 -9.14
CA ALA A 66 1.37 -9.91 -10.03
C ALA A 66 0.04 -9.97 -10.79
N LEU A 67 0.12 -10.47 -12.02
CA LEU A 67 -1.05 -10.99 -12.73
C LEU A 67 -1.22 -12.46 -12.35
N LEU A 68 -2.45 -12.89 -12.05
CA LEU A 68 -2.76 -14.26 -11.66
C LEU A 68 -3.93 -14.80 -12.48
N LYS A 69 -3.75 -15.99 -13.06
CA LYS A 69 -4.72 -16.65 -13.95
C LYS A 69 -6.10 -16.88 -13.32
N ASP A 70 -6.15 -17.43 -12.11
CA ASP A 70 -7.40 -17.85 -11.45
C ASP A 70 -7.94 -16.83 -10.44
N LEU A 71 -7.37 -15.62 -10.42
CA LEU A 71 -7.86 -14.55 -9.55
C LEU A 71 -9.20 -14.03 -10.07
N SER A 72 -10.21 -14.02 -9.20
CA SER A 72 -11.56 -13.63 -9.59
C SER A 72 -11.72 -12.12 -9.81
N TYR A 73 -11.07 -11.31 -8.98
CA TYR A 73 -11.15 -9.85 -8.98
C TYR A 73 -9.84 -9.25 -8.46
N PRO A 74 -9.49 -8.01 -8.86
CA PRO A 74 -8.31 -7.33 -8.35
C PRO A 74 -8.35 -7.15 -6.82
N VAL A 75 -7.21 -7.35 -6.15
CA VAL A 75 -7.07 -7.15 -4.70
C VAL A 75 -5.75 -6.50 -4.37
N ALA A 76 -5.71 -5.76 -3.26
CA ALA A 76 -4.51 -5.13 -2.74
C ALA A 76 -4.34 -5.41 -1.25
N SER A 77 -3.14 -5.21 -0.74
CA SER A 77 -2.85 -5.22 0.70
C SER A 77 -1.83 -4.15 1.05
N LEU A 78 -1.92 -3.56 2.24
CA LEU A 78 -0.88 -2.71 2.80
C LEU A 78 -0.19 -3.43 3.95
N THR A 79 1.13 -3.48 3.94
CA THR A 79 1.94 -4.02 5.02
C THR A 79 2.94 -2.99 5.48
N ARG A 80 2.93 -2.66 6.78
CA ARG A 80 3.98 -1.86 7.43
C ARG A 80 4.84 -2.76 8.32
N LEU A 81 6.14 -2.74 8.08
CA LEU A 81 7.13 -3.46 8.86
C LEU A 81 7.53 -2.67 10.11
N THR A 82 7.92 -3.38 11.18
CA THR A 82 8.53 -2.72 12.36
C THR A 82 9.95 -2.26 12.10
N THR A 83 10.68 -3.03 11.28
CA THR A 83 12.07 -2.78 10.94
C THR A 83 12.16 -2.73 9.42
N PRO A 84 12.66 -1.64 8.83
CA PRO A 84 12.90 -1.58 7.39
C PRO A 84 13.85 -2.70 6.96
N ILE A 85 13.61 -3.26 5.77
CA ILE A 85 14.43 -4.34 5.20
C ILE A 85 15.08 -3.89 3.90
N ASP A 86 16.19 -4.53 3.53
CA ASP A 86 16.71 -4.40 2.18
C ASP A 86 15.70 -4.99 1.18
N PHE A 87 15.36 -4.18 0.17
CA PHE A 87 14.45 -4.55 -0.90
C PHE A 87 15.04 -4.21 -2.28
N ASP A 88 16.36 -3.98 -2.37
CA ASP A 88 17.05 -3.58 -3.60
C ASP A 88 16.46 -2.29 -4.21
N ALA A 89 16.13 -1.31 -3.37
CA ALA A 89 15.59 -0.03 -3.84
C ALA A 89 16.65 0.74 -4.66
N PRO A 90 16.28 1.38 -5.78
CA PRO A 90 17.24 2.11 -6.63
C PRO A 90 17.99 3.24 -5.94
N ASP A 91 17.42 3.82 -4.87
CA ASP A 91 18.01 4.88 -4.05
C ASP A 91 18.82 4.33 -2.85
N GLY A 92 18.89 3.02 -2.68
CA GLY A 92 19.52 2.36 -1.54
C GLY A 92 18.71 2.40 -0.24
N SER A 93 17.49 2.94 -0.26
CA SER A 93 16.63 3.00 0.93
C SER A 93 16.14 1.60 1.33
N GLN A 94 16.12 1.33 2.63
CA GLN A 94 15.40 0.18 3.17
C GLN A 94 13.89 0.42 3.12
N VAL A 95 13.12 -0.64 2.92
CA VAL A 95 11.66 -0.61 2.75
C VAL A 95 10.96 -1.04 4.03
N ASP A 96 10.03 -0.21 4.50
CA ASP A 96 9.14 -0.50 5.63
C ASP A 96 7.67 -0.51 5.23
N LEU A 97 7.31 0.12 4.10
CA LEU A 97 5.96 0.09 3.55
C LEU A 97 5.92 -0.79 2.31
N LEU A 98 4.96 -1.70 2.25
CA LEU A 98 4.72 -2.56 1.09
C LEU A 98 3.24 -2.48 0.71
N PHE A 99 2.95 -2.05 -0.52
CA PHE A 99 1.60 -2.06 -1.07
C PHE A 99 1.52 -3.14 -2.15
N ALA A 100 0.95 -4.29 -1.84
CA ALA A 100 0.83 -5.36 -2.82
C ALA A 100 -0.42 -5.20 -3.69
N LEU A 101 -0.34 -5.53 -4.98
CA LEU A 101 -1.46 -5.48 -5.92
C LEU A 101 -1.52 -6.74 -6.79
N LEU A 102 -2.59 -7.52 -6.67
CA LEU A 102 -2.85 -8.69 -7.51
C LEU A 102 -3.98 -8.38 -8.49
N TRP A 103 -3.84 -8.89 -9.71
CA TRP A 103 -4.79 -8.61 -10.78
C TRP A 103 -5.09 -9.85 -11.63
N PRO A 104 -6.35 -10.07 -12.09
CA PRO A 104 -6.66 -11.19 -12.97
C PRO A 104 -5.99 -11.07 -14.35
N GLU A 105 -5.39 -12.15 -14.86
CA GLU A 105 -4.81 -12.15 -16.23
C GLU A 105 -5.85 -11.91 -17.33
N ARG A 106 -7.10 -12.30 -17.08
CA ARG A 106 -8.20 -12.20 -18.06
C ARG A 106 -8.70 -10.79 -18.34
N ASP A 107 -8.39 -9.82 -17.47
CA ASP A 107 -8.84 -8.44 -17.59
C ASP A 107 -7.76 -7.49 -17.09
N THR A 108 -6.80 -7.15 -17.94
CA THR A 108 -5.62 -6.36 -17.57
C THR A 108 -5.71 -4.88 -17.95
N HIS A 109 -6.80 -4.44 -18.59
CA HIS A 109 -6.93 -3.08 -19.12
C HIS A 109 -6.70 -2.02 -18.04
N GLN A 110 -7.21 -2.25 -16.84
CA GLN A 110 -7.09 -1.32 -15.71
C GLN A 110 -5.88 -1.59 -14.80
N PHE A 111 -5.09 -2.64 -15.06
CA PHE A 111 -3.96 -2.99 -14.21
C PHE A 111 -2.88 -1.90 -14.17
N LEU A 112 -2.29 -1.56 -15.33
CA LEU A 112 -1.23 -0.54 -15.40
C LEU A 112 -1.70 0.85 -15.00
N PRO A 113 -2.90 1.33 -15.43
CA PRO A 113 -3.45 2.60 -14.94
C PRO A 113 -3.58 2.64 -13.41
N THR A 114 -4.08 1.56 -12.81
CA THR A 114 -4.24 1.47 -11.35
C THR A 114 -2.89 1.44 -10.65
N LEU A 115 -1.96 0.61 -11.12
CA LEU A 115 -0.61 0.51 -10.58
C LEU A 115 0.09 1.88 -10.61
N ALA A 116 0.03 2.58 -11.75
CA ALA A 116 0.60 3.91 -11.90
C ALA A 116 -0.04 4.96 -10.97
N SER A 117 -1.36 4.86 -10.77
CA SER A 117 -2.11 5.72 -9.84
C SER A 117 -1.66 5.51 -8.40
N VAL A 118 -1.62 4.25 -7.94
CA VAL A 118 -1.17 3.86 -6.61
C VAL A 118 0.28 4.28 -6.38
N SER A 119 1.20 4.00 -7.31
CA SER A 119 2.60 4.42 -7.18
C SER A 119 2.74 5.94 -7.09
N ARG A 120 1.90 6.71 -7.79
CA ARG A 120 1.91 8.19 -7.70
C ARG A 120 1.40 8.68 -6.34
N MET A 121 0.35 8.07 -5.83
CA MET A 121 -0.18 8.37 -4.50
C MET A 121 0.88 8.08 -3.42
N LEU A 122 1.54 6.93 -3.50
CA LEU A 122 2.61 6.53 -2.58
C LEU A 122 3.88 7.38 -2.71
N ARG A 123 4.07 8.15 -3.78
CA ARG A 123 5.13 9.16 -3.89
C ARG A 123 4.87 10.40 -3.02
N ASN A 124 3.66 10.61 -2.50
CA ASN A 124 3.41 11.70 -1.57
C ASN A 124 4.05 11.42 -0.20
N ARG A 125 5.02 12.26 0.19
CA ARG A 125 5.73 12.18 1.47
C ARG A 125 4.76 12.20 2.67
N PHE A 126 3.80 13.12 2.70
CA PHE A 126 2.87 13.27 3.83
C PHE A 126 2.01 12.04 4.01
N LEU A 127 1.60 11.41 2.90
CA LEU A 127 0.87 10.14 2.95
C LEU A 127 1.74 9.03 3.54
N ARG A 128 3.00 8.88 3.09
CA ARG A 128 3.91 7.86 3.65
C ARG A 128 4.17 8.07 5.14
N GLU A 129 4.39 9.32 5.56
CA GLU A 129 4.58 9.66 6.98
C GLU A 129 3.31 9.33 7.79
N ALA A 130 2.12 9.70 7.30
CA ALA A 130 0.87 9.35 7.96
C ALA A 130 0.67 7.83 8.09
N LEU A 131 1.01 7.05 7.05
CA LEU A 131 0.97 5.58 7.10
C LEU A 131 1.94 5.00 8.12
N ARG A 132 3.11 5.62 8.32
CA ARG A 132 4.09 5.20 9.34
C ARG A 132 3.61 5.49 10.76
N GLU A 133 2.83 6.56 10.94
CA GLU A 133 2.27 6.94 12.24
C GLU A 133 0.94 6.26 12.57
N ALA A 134 0.25 5.66 11.59
CA ALA A 134 -1.03 4.99 11.80
C ALA A 134 -0.93 3.90 12.89
N ARG A 135 -1.83 3.91 13.85
CA ARG A 135 -1.84 2.96 14.98
C ARG A 135 -2.79 1.80 14.74
N LEU A 136 -3.80 2.02 13.91
CA LEU A 136 -4.83 1.04 13.60
C LEU A 136 -4.97 0.81 12.09
N PRO A 137 -5.32 -0.42 11.65
CA PRO A 137 -5.64 -0.71 10.25
C PRO A 137 -6.69 0.24 9.67
N ALA A 138 -7.74 0.56 10.42
CA ALA A 138 -8.78 1.52 10.01
C ALA A 138 -8.23 2.93 9.72
N GLU A 139 -7.26 3.40 10.52
CA GLU A 139 -6.61 4.70 10.29
C GLU A 139 -5.77 4.68 9.00
N ALA A 140 -4.98 3.62 8.81
CA ALA A 140 -4.20 3.44 7.59
C ALA A 140 -5.09 3.32 6.35
N PHE A 141 -6.23 2.63 6.46
CA PHE A 141 -7.23 2.54 5.40
C PHE A 141 -7.80 3.93 5.07
N ALA A 142 -8.21 4.69 6.08
CA ALA A 142 -8.72 6.05 5.91
C ALA A 142 -7.68 6.96 5.24
N ILE A 143 -6.40 6.88 5.63
CA ILE A 143 -5.31 7.64 4.99
C ILE A 143 -5.18 7.28 3.51
N MET A 144 -5.30 6.01 3.15
CA MET A 144 -5.19 5.54 1.77
C MET A 144 -6.41 5.91 0.90
N CYS A 145 -7.59 6.03 1.52
CA CYS A 145 -8.84 6.40 0.85
C CYS A 145 -9.03 7.92 0.76
N CYS A 146 -8.43 8.68 1.67
CA CYS A 146 -8.51 10.13 1.65
C CYS A 146 -7.59 10.66 0.54
N GLU A 147 -8.17 11.22 -0.52
CA GLU A 147 -7.42 12.02 -1.49
C GLU A 147 -6.61 13.08 -0.72
N PRO A 148 -5.39 13.41 -1.15
CA PRO A 148 -4.64 14.47 -0.49
C PRO A 148 -5.47 15.75 -0.61
N MET A 149 -6.11 16.12 0.51
CA MET A 149 -6.61 17.46 0.74
C MET A 149 -5.47 18.38 0.30
N ARG A 150 -5.70 19.20 -0.74
CA ARG A 150 -4.68 20.09 -1.30
C ARG A 150 -4.21 21.03 -0.19
N PHE A 151 -3.18 20.63 0.55
CA PHE A 151 -2.48 21.50 1.47
C PHE A 151 -1.56 22.37 0.62
N THR A 152 -2.13 23.40 0.00
CA THR A 152 -1.32 24.52 -0.46
C THR A 152 -0.80 25.21 0.79
N MET A 153 0.50 25.06 1.04
CA MET A 153 1.21 25.86 2.03
C MET A 153 0.97 27.35 1.73
N THR A 154 0.12 27.98 2.51
CA THR A 154 0.28 29.40 2.84
C THR A 154 0.49 29.47 4.35
N ALA A 155 1.50 30.24 4.74
CA ALA A 155 2.03 30.35 6.10
C ALA A 155 0.97 30.87 7.12
N PRO A 156 1.25 30.82 8.43
CA PRO A 156 0.27 30.50 9.45
C PRO A 156 -0.66 31.67 9.76
N SER A 157 -1.96 31.43 9.71
CA SER A 157 -2.92 31.91 10.72
C SER A 157 -4.31 31.38 10.41
N ARG A 158 -4.86 30.66 11.38
CA ARG A 158 -6.26 30.22 11.51
C ARG A 158 -6.66 29.00 10.69
N MET A 159 -6.84 27.92 11.45
CA MET A 159 -7.61 26.75 11.10
C MET A 159 -9.09 27.15 11.08
N LEU A 160 -9.71 27.15 9.91
CA LEU A 160 -11.16 27.26 9.73
C LEU A 160 -11.65 25.97 9.08
N CYS A 161 -12.66 25.35 9.69
CA CYS A 161 -13.30 24.13 9.23
C CYS A 161 -14.50 24.50 8.36
N ASP A 162 -14.54 24.02 7.12
CA ASP A 162 -15.58 24.30 6.12
C ASP A 162 -16.85 23.46 6.29
N THR A 163 -17.31 23.30 7.54
CA THR A 163 -18.66 22.76 7.83
C THR A 163 -19.61 23.82 8.41
N GLY A 164 -19.23 25.09 8.43
CA GLY A 164 -20.15 26.18 8.79
C GLY A 164 -20.68 26.13 10.23
N ILE A 165 -20.09 25.33 11.12
CA ILE A 165 -20.44 25.29 12.54
C ILE A 165 -19.35 26.01 13.33
N VAL A 166 -19.69 27.21 13.80
CA VAL A 166 -18.92 27.95 14.80
C VAL A 166 -19.16 27.27 16.15
N VAL A 167 -18.14 26.62 16.72
CA VAL A 167 -18.15 26.27 18.14
C VAL A 167 -17.34 27.32 18.89
N SER A 168 -18.06 28.26 19.51
CA SER A 168 -17.49 29.25 20.42
C SER A 168 -16.94 28.56 21.67
N LYS A 169 -15.71 28.92 22.06
CA LYS A 169 -15.18 28.61 23.39
C LYS A 169 -15.85 29.51 24.41
N GLN A 170 -16.49 28.92 25.41
CA GLN A 170 -16.41 29.39 26.78
C GLN A 170 -15.56 28.38 27.56
#